data_AF-A0A418Y127-F1
#
_entry.id   AF-A0A418Y127-F1
#
_cell.length_a   1.000
_cell.length_b   1.000
_cell.length_c   1.000
_cell.angle_alpha   90.00
_cell.angle_beta   90.00
_cell.angle_gamma   90.00
#
_symmetry.space_group_name_H-M   'P 1'
#
loop_
_entity.id
_entity.type
_entity.pdbx_description
1 polymer ?
#
loop_
_entity_poly.entity_id
_entity_poly.type
_entity_poly.pdbx_seq_one_letter_code
_entity_poly.pdbx_strand_id
1 'polypeptide(L)'
;MRMTGMHAMDDDNDPLRPRPTQDTRGFYMLPQAPMDSGYYVYGNLYGKSAKGAYQYPHPIMMTAILRVAMEWQTRDKRRIGIGDISLAGGGKPPDHDSHMSGLDVDVRPLRKDGLEQQVFWWDREYDKEGTEKLIELFRTFAPVVLVLFNGPDIPFVKRAKNHDHHFHVKLRG
;
A
#
# COMPACT_ATOMS: atom_id res chain seq x y z
N MET A 1 1.20 -39.13 -19.74
CA MET A 1 0.47 -38.96 -18.46
C MET A 1 0.84 -37.60 -17.90
N ARG A 2 -0.09 -36.63 -17.91
CA ARG A 2 0.16 -35.23 -17.49
C ARG A 2 0.18 -35.16 -15.96
N MET A 3 1.30 -34.69 -15.40
CA MET A 3 1.46 -34.29 -14.00
C MET A 3 2.22 -32.96 -13.99
N THR A 4 1.55 -31.85 -14.32
CA THR A 4 2.17 -30.51 -14.32
C THR A 4 1.28 -29.42 -13.73
N GLY A 5 0.18 -29.77 -13.05
CA GLY A 5 -0.82 -28.79 -12.59
C GLY A 5 -0.76 -28.40 -11.11
N MET A 6 -0.06 -29.14 -10.25
CA MET A 6 -0.17 -28.96 -8.79
C MET A 6 1.02 -28.26 -8.12
N HIS A 7 2.21 -28.24 -8.72
CA HIS A 7 3.39 -27.59 -8.10
C HIS A 7 3.47 -26.08 -8.33
N ALA A 8 2.87 -25.54 -9.40
CA ALA A 8 2.97 -24.10 -9.70
C ALA A 8 2.15 -23.22 -8.74
N MET A 9 1.06 -23.74 -8.15
CA MET A 9 0.22 -22.97 -7.22
C MET A 9 0.81 -22.88 -5.80
N ASP A 10 1.63 -23.86 -5.39
CA ASP A 10 2.30 -23.83 -4.08
C ASP A 10 3.50 -22.86 -4.08
N ASP A 11 4.16 -22.67 -5.23
CA ASP A 11 5.33 -21.80 -5.38
C ASP A 11 5.00 -20.29 -5.33
N ASP A 12 3.82 -19.88 -5.79
CA ASP A 12 3.39 -18.48 -5.76
C ASP A 12 2.98 -18.03 -4.33
N ASN A 13 2.65 -18.99 -3.47
CA ASN A 13 2.24 -18.80 -2.09
C ASN A 13 3.40 -18.65 -1.10
N ASP A 14 4.66 -18.75 -1.55
CA ASP A 14 5.82 -18.55 -0.67
C ASP A 14 6.12 -17.04 -0.50
N PRO A 15 5.83 -16.43 0.67
CA PRO A 15 6.19 -15.03 0.94
C PRO A 15 7.71 -14.82 1.07
N LEU A 16 8.52 -15.89 1.05
CA LEU A 16 9.98 -15.84 1.18
C LEU A 16 10.72 -15.90 -0.17
N ARG A 17 10.04 -16.19 -1.28
CA ARG A 17 10.67 -16.28 -2.60
C ARG A 17 11.17 -14.91 -3.08
N PRO A 18 12.37 -14.82 -3.69
CA PRO A 18 12.83 -13.61 -4.38
C PRO A 18 11.81 -13.19 -5.45
N ARG A 19 11.29 -11.98 -5.32
CA ARG A 19 10.27 -11.43 -6.22
C ARG A 19 10.96 -10.67 -7.37
N PRO A 20 10.49 -10.79 -8.61
CA PRO A 20 11.13 -10.13 -9.74
C PRO A 20 11.03 -8.61 -9.63
N THR A 21 12.07 -7.89 -10.04
CA THR A 21 12.05 -6.41 -10.05
C THR A 21 11.00 -5.86 -11.02
N GLN A 22 10.66 -6.60 -12.08
CA GLN A 22 9.61 -6.26 -13.03
C GLN A 22 8.71 -7.48 -13.26
N ASP A 23 7.39 -7.29 -13.26
CA ASP A 23 6.43 -8.36 -13.49
C ASP A 23 6.05 -8.54 -14.97
N THR A 24 5.16 -9.51 -15.24
CA THR A 24 4.69 -9.85 -16.60
C THR A 24 3.82 -8.77 -17.26
N ARG A 25 3.32 -7.79 -16.51
CA ARG A 25 2.60 -6.61 -17.04
C ARG A 25 3.57 -5.50 -17.41
N GLY A 26 4.86 -5.65 -17.08
CA GLY A 26 5.87 -4.62 -17.22
C GLY A 26 5.94 -3.64 -16.04
N PHE A 27 5.21 -3.91 -14.94
CA PHE A 27 5.23 -3.06 -13.76
C PHE A 27 6.45 -3.37 -12.91
N TYR A 28 7.11 -2.32 -12.45
CA TYR A 28 8.27 -2.43 -11.57
C TYR A 28 7.83 -2.51 -10.12
N MET A 29 8.52 -3.33 -9.34
CA MET A 29 8.39 -3.36 -7.90
C MET A 29 8.75 -1.97 -7.32
N LEU A 30 7.90 -1.46 -6.41
CA LEU A 30 8.21 -0.27 -5.62
C LEU A 30 9.53 -0.51 -4.85
N PRO A 31 10.49 0.43 -4.84
CA PRO A 31 11.73 0.23 -4.10
C PRO A 31 11.46 -0.14 -2.64
N GLN A 32 12.05 -1.25 -2.19
CA GLN A 32 11.81 -1.83 -0.87
C GLN A 32 12.62 -1.08 0.18
N ALA A 33 11.99 -0.08 0.81
CA ALA A 33 12.50 0.71 1.93
C ALA A 33 13.91 1.35 1.74
N PRO A 34 14.10 2.25 0.76
CA PRO A 34 15.34 3.03 0.65
C PRO A 34 15.57 3.86 1.94
N MET A 35 16.78 3.83 2.51
CA MET A 35 17.10 4.48 3.80
C MET A 35 16.75 5.98 3.85
N ASP A 36 16.82 6.68 2.71
CA ASP A 36 16.52 8.12 2.60
C ASP A 36 15.16 8.43 1.96
N SER A 37 14.29 7.43 1.81
CA SER A 37 12.97 7.61 1.22
C SER A 37 11.93 8.10 2.23
N GLY A 38 10.96 8.88 1.74
CA GLY A 38 9.85 9.40 2.55
C GLY A 38 8.83 8.36 3.00
N TYR A 39 9.04 7.09 2.63
CA TYR A 39 8.12 6.00 2.89
C TYR A 39 8.86 4.73 3.30
N TYR A 40 8.20 3.86 4.05
CA TYR A 40 8.60 2.47 4.26
C TYR A 40 7.53 1.54 3.70
N VAL A 41 7.91 0.27 3.46
CA VAL A 41 7.00 -0.74 2.92
C VAL A 41 6.55 -1.68 4.03
N TYR A 42 5.26 -2.00 4.05
CA TYR A 42 4.69 -3.09 4.83
C TYR A 42 3.72 -3.90 3.96
N GLY A 43 3.18 -4.96 4.53
CA GLY A 43 2.18 -5.80 3.89
C GLY A 43 2.19 -7.18 4.50
N ASN A 44 1.05 -7.85 4.48
CA ASN A 44 0.92 -9.22 4.96
C ASN A 44 0.32 -10.09 3.86
N LEU A 45 0.91 -11.25 3.62
CA LEU A 45 0.40 -12.25 2.68
C LEU A 45 0.36 -13.59 3.41
N TYR A 46 -0.81 -14.24 3.41
CA TYR A 46 -1.07 -15.48 4.19
C TYR A 46 -0.70 -15.37 5.68
N GLY A 47 -0.98 -14.21 6.29
CA GLY A 47 -0.70 -13.95 7.70
C GLY A 47 0.78 -13.76 8.05
N LYS A 48 1.66 -13.66 7.05
CA LYS A 48 3.11 -13.41 7.21
C LYS A 48 3.49 -12.11 6.51
N SER A 49 4.62 -11.51 6.88
CA SER A 49 5.15 -10.34 6.16
C SER A 49 5.28 -10.64 4.66
N ALA A 50 4.72 -9.76 3.82
CA ALA A 50 4.67 -9.94 2.37
C ALA A 50 6.03 -9.73 1.68
N LYS A 51 7.00 -9.09 2.35
CA LYS A 51 8.37 -8.84 1.83
C LYS A 51 8.40 -8.34 0.38
N GLY A 52 7.49 -7.43 0.04
CA GLY A 52 7.41 -6.85 -1.31
C GLY A 52 6.48 -7.56 -2.29
N ALA A 53 5.82 -8.66 -1.91
CA ALA A 53 4.95 -9.41 -2.82
C ALA A 53 3.80 -8.57 -3.40
N TYR A 54 3.26 -7.62 -2.62
CA TYR A 54 2.20 -6.72 -3.04
C TYR A 54 2.67 -5.43 -3.72
N GLN A 55 3.95 -5.29 -4.03
CA GLN A 55 4.53 -3.98 -4.32
C GLN A 55 4.66 -3.67 -5.80
N TYR A 56 3.68 -4.09 -6.61
CA TYR A 56 3.66 -3.84 -8.06
C TYR A 56 2.62 -2.78 -8.42
N PRO A 57 2.96 -1.48 -8.35
CA PRO A 57 2.09 -0.40 -8.79
C PRO A 57 2.01 -0.29 -10.30
N HIS A 58 0.84 0.12 -10.78
CA HIS A 58 0.70 0.73 -12.09
C HIS A 58 1.59 1.99 -12.15
N PRO A 59 2.17 2.39 -13.31
CA PRO A 59 3.05 3.55 -13.41
C PRO A 59 2.46 4.86 -12.83
N ILE A 60 1.15 5.07 -12.97
CA ILE A 60 0.44 6.22 -12.35
C ILE A 60 0.52 6.14 -10.81
N MET A 61 0.29 4.96 -10.23
CA MET A 61 0.38 4.74 -8.78
C MET A 61 1.82 4.87 -8.28
N MET A 62 2.80 4.33 -9.02
CA MET A 62 4.22 4.49 -8.70
C MET A 62 4.58 5.98 -8.60
N THR A 63 4.18 6.77 -9.61
CA THR A 63 4.41 8.21 -9.65
C THR A 63 3.73 8.92 -8.49
N ALA A 64 2.48 8.54 -8.17
CA ALA A 64 1.73 9.10 -7.05
C ALA A 64 2.45 8.86 -5.71
N ILE A 65 2.83 7.61 -5.41
CA ILE A 65 3.51 7.25 -4.17
C ILE A 65 4.83 8.02 -4.02
N LEU A 66 5.67 8.01 -5.06
CA LEU A 66 6.98 8.68 -5.02
C LEU A 66 6.82 10.21 -4.87
N ARG A 67 5.82 10.80 -5.54
CA ARG A 67 5.53 12.24 -5.43
C ARG A 67 5.03 12.60 -4.03
N VAL A 68 4.10 11.83 -3.48
CA VAL A 68 3.58 12.04 -2.12
C VAL A 68 4.69 11.88 -1.08
N ALA A 69 5.53 10.85 -1.20
CA ALA A 69 6.66 10.63 -0.29
C ALA A 69 7.65 11.80 -0.32
N MET A 70 8.00 12.30 -1.50
CA MET A 70 8.88 13.47 -1.67
C MET A 70 8.27 14.73 -1.02
N GLU A 71 7.00 15.01 -1.29
CA GLU A 71 6.32 16.17 -0.74
C GLU A 71 6.16 16.07 0.79
N TRP A 72 5.88 14.87 1.29
CA TRP A 72 5.78 14.62 2.72
C TRP A 72 7.09 14.92 3.46
N GLN A 73 8.23 14.48 2.94
CA GLN A 73 9.55 14.73 3.56
C GLN A 73 9.90 16.21 3.73
N THR A 74 9.33 17.10 2.92
CA THR A 74 9.54 18.56 3.09
C THR A 74 8.79 19.15 4.29
N ARG A 75 7.84 18.39 4.85
CA ARG A 75 6.90 18.83 5.90
C ARG A 75 7.08 18.07 7.20
N ASP A 76 7.46 16.80 7.11
CA ASP A 76 7.55 15.91 8.27
C ASP A 76 8.72 14.95 8.12
N LYS A 77 9.35 14.60 9.24
CA LYS A 77 10.49 13.66 9.30
C LYS A 77 10.05 12.20 9.37
N ARG A 78 8.81 11.94 9.78
CA ARG A 78 8.23 10.59 9.85
C ARG A 78 8.08 10.04 8.44
N ARG A 79 8.28 8.74 8.24
CA ARG A 79 8.06 8.08 6.95
C ARG A 79 6.62 7.58 6.85
N ILE A 80 6.08 7.56 5.64
CA ILE A 80 4.71 7.06 5.37
C ILE A 80 4.75 5.54 5.15
N GLY A 81 3.79 4.80 5.71
CA GLY A 81 3.71 3.36 5.51
C GLY A 81 2.93 3.01 4.26
N ILE A 82 3.60 2.51 3.22
CA ILE A 82 2.98 2.00 1.99
C ILE A 82 2.77 0.50 2.12
N GLY A 83 1.51 0.10 2.05
CA GLY A 83 1.02 -1.27 2.19
C GLY A 83 0.74 -1.89 0.84
N ASP A 84 -0.27 -2.75 0.79
CA ASP A 84 -0.56 -3.59 -0.36
C ASP A 84 -0.98 -2.76 -1.59
N ILE A 85 -0.52 -3.13 -2.79
CA ILE A 85 -0.82 -2.45 -4.08
C ILE A 85 -1.34 -3.45 -5.12
N SER A 86 -0.50 -4.38 -5.55
CA SER A 86 -0.91 -5.57 -6.31
C SER A 86 0.15 -6.65 -6.28
N LEU A 87 -0.27 -7.90 -6.42
CA LEU A 87 0.64 -9.02 -6.64
C LEU A 87 1.30 -8.90 -8.02
N ALA A 88 2.47 -9.53 -8.18
CA ALA A 88 3.13 -9.68 -9.47
C ALA A 88 2.15 -10.29 -10.49
N GLY A 89 2.03 -9.67 -11.67
CA GLY A 89 1.12 -10.12 -12.73
C GLY A 89 -0.36 -9.80 -12.48
N GLY A 90 -0.72 -9.20 -11.35
CA GLY A 90 -2.09 -8.77 -11.06
C GLY A 90 -3.03 -9.89 -10.63
N GLY A 91 -2.49 -10.98 -10.08
CA GLY A 91 -3.28 -12.05 -9.49
C GLY A 91 -4.23 -11.55 -8.41
N LYS A 92 -5.39 -12.21 -8.28
CA LYS A 92 -6.38 -11.92 -7.24
C LYS A 92 -5.76 -12.16 -5.87
N PRO A 93 -5.66 -11.14 -5.00
CA PRO A 93 -5.20 -11.34 -3.63
C PRO A 93 -6.13 -12.29 -2.86
N PRO A 94 -5.59 -13.15 -1.99
CA PRO A 94 -6.39 -14.04 -1.14
C PRO A 94 -7.20 -13.31 -0.06
N ASP A 95 -6.77 -12.10 0.33
CA ASP A 95 -7.24 -11.33 1.48
C ASP A 95 -7.88 -9.99 1.11
N HIS A 96 -7.91 -9.63 -0.17
CA HIS A 96 -8.47 -8.37 -0.65
C HIS A 96 -9.47 -8.55 -1.80
N ASP A 97 -10.52 -7.73 -1.79
CA ASP A 97 -11.50 -7.68 -2.87
C ASP A 97 -11.01 -6.94 -4.13
N SER A 98 -10.09 -5.99 -3.96
CA SER A 98 -9.41 -5.19 -5.01
C SER A 98 -7.91 -5.52 -5.11
N HIS A 99 -7.06 -4.57 -5.52
CA HIS A 99 -5.59 -4.73 -5.61
C HIS A 99 -5.06 -5.66 -6.71
N MET A 100 -5.80 -5.84 -7.81
CA MET A 100 -5.30 -6.58 -8.99
C MET A 100 -4.63 -5.67 -10.03
N SER A 101 -5.08 -4.42 -10.12
CA SER A 101 -4.71 -3.52 -11.22
C SER A 101 -3.40 -2.77 -11.01
N GLY A 102 -2.94 -2.68 -9.76
CA GLY A 102 -1.86 -1.78 -9.35
C GLY A 102 -2.28 -0.31 -9.25
N LEU A 103 -3.57 0.01 -9.39
CA LEU A 103 -4.15 1.36 -9.20
C LEU A 103 -4.78 1.56 -7.81
N ASP A 104 -4.69 0.55 -6.96
CA ASP A 104 -5.16 0.55 -5.58
C ASP A 104 -3.93 0.50 -4.65
N VAL A 105 -3.94 1.20 -3.52
CA VAL A 105 -2.87 1.13 -2.50
C VAL A 105 -3.45 1.30 -1.11
N ASP A 106 -3.01 0.48 -0.16
CA ASP A 106 -3.28 0.68 1.26
C ASP A 106 -2.14 1.46 1.90
N VAL A 107 -2.47 2.45 2.73
CA VAL A 107 -1.49 3.32 3.38
C VAL A 107 -1.80 3.39 4.87
N ARG A 108 -0.76 3.28 5.72
CA ARG A 108 -0.97 3.40 7.17
C ARG A 108 -1.38 4.81 7.56
N PRO A 109 -2.30 4.95 8.54
CA PRO A 109 -2.49 6.22 9.22
C PRO A 109 -1.22 6.54 10.00
N LEU A 110 -0.99 7.82 10.23
CA LEU A 110 0.24 8.28 10.84
C LEU A 110 0.20 8.09 12.36
N ARG A 111 1.36 7.80 12.94
CA ARG A 111 1.56 7.71 14.39
C ARG A 111 2.23 8.96 14.93
N LYS A 112 1.79 9.42 16.10
CA LYS A 112 2.38 10.55 16.85
C LYS A 112 3.82 10.26 17.26
N ASP A 113 4.08 9.03 17.68
CA ASP A 113 5.41 8.57 18.12
C ASP A 113 6.40 8.32 16.97
N GLY A 114 5.95 8.38 15.72
CA GLY A 114 6.78 8.19 14.54
C GLY A 114 7.26 6.76 14.29
N LEU A 115 6.80 5.77 15.06
CA LEU A 115 7.16 4.37 14.84
C LEU A 115 6.55 3.82 13.54
N GLU A 116 7.29 2.99 12.81
CA GLU A 116 6.85 2.37 11.55
C GLU A 116 5.95 1.13 11.77
N GLN A 117 4.97 1.24 12.68
CA GLN A 117 4.07 0.15 13.09
C GLN A 117 2.59 0.48 12.88
N GLN A 118 1.72 -0.52 13.03
CA GLN A 118 0.28 -0.35 12.81
C GLN A 118 -0.30 0.59 13.87
N VAL A 119 -1.36 1.31 13.51
CA VAL A 119 -2.17 2.12 14.42
C VAL A 119 -3.63 2.08 13.98
N PHE A 120 -4.55 1.94 14.91
CA PHE A 120 -5.97 2.10 14.68
C PHE A 120 -6.40 3.53 14.99
N TRP A 121 -7.44 4.04 14.33
CA TRP A 121 -7.88 5.43 14.50
C TRP A 121 -8.33 5.78 15.93
N TRP A 122 -8.67 4.78 16.76
CA TRP A 122 -9.02 4.98 18.18
C TRP A 122 -7.82 4.90 19.11
N ASP A 123 -6.65 4.51 18.62
CA ASP A 123 -5.45 4.42 19.45
C ASP A 123 -4.98 5.82 19.84
N ARG A 124 -4.46 5.96 21.06
CA ARG A 124 -3.87 7.22 21.55
C ARG A 124 -2.79 7.77 20.61
N GLU A 125 -2.01 6.87 20.02
CA GLU A 125 -0.88 7.21 19.14
C GLU A 125 -1.31 7.60 17.72
N TYR A 126 -2.60 7.49 17.37
CA TYR A 126 -3.08 7.94 16.07
C TYR A 126 -2.95 9.46 15.91
N ASP A 127 -2.27 9.89 14.87
CA ASP A 127 -2.16 11.29 14.44
C ASP A 127 -3.22 11.56 13.35
N LYS A 128 -4.31 12.20 13.75
CA LYS A 128 -5.43 12.51 12.87
C LYS A 128 -5.03 13.54 11.82
N GLU A 129 -4.43 14.63 12.27
CA GLU A 129 -4.04 15.77 11.44
C GLU A 129 -3.01 15.35 10.38
N GLY A 130 -2.00 14.56 10.79
CA GLY A 130 -1.01 14.01 9.88
C GLY A 130 -1.63 13.06 8.85
N THR A 131 -2.57 12.21 9.27
CA THR A 131 -3.29 11.30 8.37
C THR A 131 -4.17 12.05 7.37
N GLU A 132 -4.89 13.08 7.82
CA GLU A 132 -5.68 13.96 6.96
C GLU A 132 -4.79 14.62 5.90
N LYS A 133 -3.62 15.11 6.31
CA LYS A 133 -2.68 15.74 5.40
C LYS A 133 -2.12 14.76 4.36
N LEU A 134 -1.84 13.52 4.75
CA LEU A 134 -1.42 12.47 3.81
C LEU A 134 -2.49 12.18 2.75
N ILE A 135 -3.75 12.05 3.16
CA ILE A 135 -4.88 11.85 2.24
C ILE A 135 -5.01 13.04 1.29
N GLU A 136 -4.86 14.27 1.81
CA GLU A 136 -4.85 15.48 0.99
C GLU A 136 -3.76 15.43 -0.09
N LEU A 137 -2.52 15.06 0.27
CA LEU A 137 -1.40 14.98 -0.68
C LEU A 137 -1.69 13.99 -1.82
N PHE A 138 -2.24 12.81 -1.53
CA PHE A 138 -2.67 11.88 -2.58
C PHE A 138 -3.70 12.52 -3.51
N ARG A 139 -4.70 13.22 -2.95
CA ARG A 139 -5.75 13.88 -3.75
C ARG A 139 -5.23 15.08 -4.54
N THR A 140 -4.21 15.76 -4.06
CA THR A 140 -3.58 16.89 -4.75
C THR A 140 -2.73 16.40 -5.93
N PHE A 141 -1.99 15.31 -5.77
CA PHE A 141 -0.96 14.90 -6.73
C PHE A 141 -1.32 13.68 -7.59
N ALA A 142 -2.48 13.06 -7.40
CA ALA A 142 -2.90 11.88 -8.14
C ALA A 142 -4.38 11.93 -8.52
N PRO A 143 -4.80 11.22 -9.59
CA PRO A 143 -6.20 11.16 -10.02
C PRO A 143 -7.04 10.23 -9.13
N VAL A 144 -7.17 10.57 -7.85
CA VAL A 144 -7.89 9.77 -6.85
C VAL A 144 -9.39 9.71 -7.17
N VAL A 145 -9.95 8.51 -7.21
CA VAL A 145 -11.39 8.25 -7.43
C VAL A 145 -12.09 7.70 -6.21
N LEU A 146 -11.35 7.13 -5.25
CA LEU A 146 -11.90 6.60 -4.01
C LEU A 146 -10.84 6.67 -2.92
N VAL A 147 -11.27 7.06 -1.71
CA VAL A 147 -10.51 6.83 -0.48
C VAL A 147 -11.42 6.11 0.50
N LEU A 148 -10.97 4.98 1.05
CA LEU A 148 -11.69 4.27 2.12
C LEU A 148 -10.92 4.39 3.43
N PHE A 149 -11.58 4.86 4.49
CA PHE A 149 -11.00 4.95 5.83
C PHE A 149 -12.11 5.12 6.86
N ASN A 150 -11.98 4.48 8.03
CA ASN A 150 -13.00 4.54 9.08
C ASN A 150 -12.77 5.63 10.13
N GLY A 151 -11.58 6.23 10.16
CA GLY A 151 -11.26 7.31 11.09
C GLY A 151 -12.30 8.44 11.04
N PRO A 152 -12.81 8.91 12.19
CA PRO A 152 -13.86 9.92 12.24
C PRO A 152 -13.35 11.27 11.75
N ASP A 153 -14.27 12.05 11.18
CA ASP A 153 -14.06 13.46 10.83
C ASP A 153 -12.84 13.72 9.92
N ILE A 154 -12.57 12.80 8.99
CA ILE A 154 -11.63 12.98 7.88
C ILE A 154 -12.43 13.30 6.61
N PRO A 155 -12.17 14.42 5.92
CA PRO A 155 -12.85 14.75 4.67
C PRO A 155 -12.58 13.73 3.55
N PHE A 156 -13.55 13.56 2.64
CA PHE A 156 -13.42 12.82 1.37
C PHE A 156 -13.20 11.30 1.46
N VAL A 157 -13.26 10.72 2.66
CA VAL A 157 -13.19 9.26 2.85
C VAL A 157 -14.58 8.65 2.89
N LYS A 158 -14.70 7.39 2.47
CA LYS A 158 -15.87 6.55 2.73
C LYS A 158 -15.50 5.45 3.71
N ARG A 159 -16.43 5.12 4.60
CA ARG A 159 -16.25 3.98 5.51
C ARG A 159 -16.43 2.66 4.79
N ALA A 160 -15.65 1.67 5.17
CA ALA A 160 -15.75 0.31 4.67
C ALA A 160 -15.24 -0.69 5.72
N LYS A 161 -15.68 -1.94 5.61
CA LYS A 161 -15.22 -3.01 6.51
C LYS A 161 -13.70 -3.13 6.46
N ASN A 162 -13.04 -3.32 7.61
CA ASN A 162 -11.59 -3.52 7.77
C ASN A 162 -10.67 -2.29 7.53
N HIS A 163 -11.20 -1.09 7.35
CA HIS A 163 -10.41 0.12 7.06
C HIS A 163 -10.12 0.99 8.30
N ASP A 164 -9.92 0.36 9.46
CA ASP A 164 -9.70 1.06 10.74
C ASP A 164 -8.24 1.39 11.04
N HIS A 165 -7.30 0.81 10.28
CA HIS A 165 -5.86 0.80 10.55
C HIS A 165 -5.01 1.05 9.30
N HIS A 166 -5.66 1.39 8.20
CA HIS A 166 -5.11 1.83 6.93
C HIS A 166 -6.20 2.59 6.18
N PHE A 167 -5.80 3.53 5.33
CA PHE A 167 -6.68 4.09 4.33
C PHE A 167 -6.33 3.51 2.96
N HIS A 168 -7.35 3.14 2.21
CA HIS A 168 -7.24 2.64 0.85
C HIS A 168 -7.36 3.79 -0.13
N VAL A 169 -6.47 3.91 -1.10
CA VAL A 169 -6.53 4.89 -2.18
C VAL A 169 -6.66 4.18 -3.51
N LYS A 170 -7.67 4.56 -4.30
CA LYS A 170 -7.83 4.10 -5.68
C LYS A 170 -7.66 5.25 -6.65
N LEU A 171 -6.88 5.03 -7.70
CA LEU A 171 -6.66 5.97 -8.79
C LEU A 171 -7.50 5.62 -10.02
N ARG A 172 -7.75 6.64 -10.85
CA ARG A 172 -8.17 6.45 -12.25
C ARG A 172 -6.94 6.11 -13.10
N GLY A 173 -7.06 5.09 -13.93
CA GLY A 173 -6.04 4.67 -14.89
C GLY A 173 -6.66 4.00 -16.09
#